data_AF-A0A934LX33-F1
#
_entry.id   AF-A0A934LX33-F1
#
_cell.length_a   1.000
_cell.length_b   1.000
_cell.length_c   1.000
_cell.angle_alpha   90.00
_cell.angle_beta   90.00
_cell.angle_gamma   90.00
#
_symmetry.space_group_name_H-M   'P 1'
#
loop_
_entity.id
_entity.type
_entity.pdbx_description
1 polymer ?
#
loop_
_entity_poly.entity_id
_entity_poly.type
_entity_poly.pdbx_seq_one_letter_code
_entity_poly.pdbx_strand_id
1 'polypeptide(L)' 'MTKISAHAAVISGIVATFVVLGEIDSLPLALAGVGAVLATAWARVVTGHHTLTQVSLGIMVSITSVLAAAGLTSL' A
#
# COMPACT_ATOMS: atom_id res chain seq x y z
N MET A 1 -10.32 -18.18 -6.95
CA MET A 1 -9.56 -17.26 -7.82
C MET A 1 -8.82 -16.26 -6.95
N THR A 2 -7.48 -16.28 -6.97
CA THR A 2 -6.61 -15.38 -6.21
C THR A 2 -6.57 -13.99 -6.83
N LYS A 3 -7.62 -13.19 -6.60
CA LYS A 3 -7.66 -11.78 -7.02
C LYS A 3 -7.01 -10.89 -5.95
N ILE A 4 -6.02 -10.07 -6.30
CA ILE A 4 -5.46 -9.06 -5.39
C ILE A 4 -6.36 -7.83 -5.31
N SER A 5 -6.29 -7.05 -4.22
CA SER A 5 -7.03 -5.79 -4.12
C SER A 5 -6.28 -4.64 -4.77
N ALA A 6 -6.72 -4.22 -5.96
CA ALA A 6 -6.13 -3.09 -6.68
C ALA A 6 -6.18 -1.77 -5.89
N HIS A 7 -7.25 -1.55 -5.13
CA HIS A 7 -7.40 -0.33 -4.31
C HIS A 7 -6.34 -0.28 -3.21
N ALA A 8 -6.14 -1.40 -2.51
CA ALA A 8 -5.12 -1.51 -1.47
C ALA A 8 -3.70 -1.40 -2.06
N ALA A 9 -3.47 -2.02 -3.22
CA ALA A 9 -2.21 -1.91 -3.94
C ALA A 9 -1.89 -0.45 -4.28
N VAL A 10 -2.77 0.25 -5.00
CA VAL A 10 -2.55 1.64 -5.44
C VAL A 10 -2.26 2.58 -4.27
N ILE A 11 -3.11 2.58 -3.22
CA ILE A 11 -2.89 3.51 -2.09
C ILE A 11 -1.58 3.22 -1.35
N SER A 12 -1.25 1.94 -1.15
CA SER A 12 0.01 1.56 -0.52
C SER A 12 1.23 1.91 -1.39
N GLY A 13 1.12 1.83 -2.71
CA GLY A 13 2.17 2.25 -3.64
C GLY A 13 2.40 3.76 -3.65
N ILE A 14 1.34 4.56 -3.59
CA ILE A 14 1.44 6.03 -3.48
C ILE A 14 2.18 6.40 -2.19
N VAL A 15 1.76 5.82 -1.06
CA VAL A 15 2.41 6.07 0.24
C VAL A 15 3.87 5.60 0.23
N ALA A 16 4.15 4.40 -0.29
CA ALA A 16 5.52 3.89 -0.40
C ALA A 16 6.40 4.78 -1.29
N THR A 17 5.85 5.34 -2.37
CA THR A 17 6.56 6.27 -3.25
C THR A 17 6.92 7.54 -2.50
N PHE A 18 5.99 8.13 -1.74
CA PHE A 18 6.27 9.32 -0.95
C PHE A 18 7.33 9.06 0.14
N VAL A 19 7.33 7.87 0.73
CA VAL A 19 8.40 7.46 1.67
C VAL A 19 9.75 7.41 0.96
N VAL A 20 9.82 6.74 -0.19
CA VAL A 20 11.08 6.58 -0.96
C VAL A 20 11.62 7.93 -1.45
N LEU A 21 10.75 8.83 -1.89
CA LEU A 21 11.13 10.17 -2.34
C LEU A 21 11.46 11.14 -1.19
N GLY A 22 11.25 10.73 0.07
CA GLY A 22 11.47 11.60 1.23
C GLY A 22 10.44 12.73 1.36
N GLU A 23 9.28 12.60 0.71
CA GLU A 23 8.19 13.60 0.70
C GLU A 23 7.32 13.52 1.97
N ILE A 24 7.49 12.47 2.79
CA ILE A 24 6.87 12.42 4.12
C ILE A 24 7.80 13.13 5.12
N ASP A 25 7.60 14.44 5.24
CA ASP A 25 8.42 15.36 6.03
C ASP A 25 7.96 15.53 7.49
N SER A 26 6.77 15.03 7.83
CA SER A 26 6.11 15.34 9.09
C SER A 26 5.28 14.17 9.62
N LEU A 27 5.22 14.04 10.95
CA LEU A 27 4.45 12.99 11.62
C LEU A 27 2.95 12.99 11.23
N PRO A 28 2.25 14.14 11.11
CA PRO A 28 0.86 14.14 10.67
C PRO A 28 0.68 13.55 9.27
N LEU A 29 1.61 13.82 8.35
CA LEU A 29 1.56 13.30 6.99
C LEU A 29 1.81 11.78 6.95
N ALA A 30 2.75 11.29 7.76
CA ALA A 30 2.98 9.86 7.95
C ALA A 30 1.71 9.15 8.47
N LEU A 31 1.08 9.71 9.50
CA LEU A 31 -0.16 9.17 10.07
C LEU A 31 -1.31 9.21 9.08
N ALA A 32 -1.43 10.27 8.27
CA ALA A 32 -2.43 10.36 7.21
C ALA A 32 -2.23 9.27 6.14
N GLY A 33 -0.98 9.02 5.74
CA GLY A 33 -0.64 7.94 4.79
C GLY A 33 -1.01 6.56 5.33
N VAL A 34 -0.59 6.25 6.56
CA VAL A 34 -0.95 4.98 7.23
C VAL A 34 -2.47 4.86 7.39
N GLY A 35 -3.13 5.93 7.82
CA GLY A 35 -4.57 6.00 7.97
C GLY A 35 -5.32 5.73 6.66
N ALA A 36 -4.86 6.30 5.54
CA ALA A 36 -5.45 6.08 4.23
C ALA A 36 -5.34 4.62 3.77
N VAL A 37 -4.19 3.98 4.00
CA VAL A 37 -3.98 2.55 3.69
C VAL A 37 -4.91 1.69 4.55
N LEU A 38 -4.97 1.93 5.86
CA LEU A 38 -5.81 1.17 6.78
C LEU A 38 -7.30 1.35 6.50
N ALA A 39 -7.76 2.57 6.26
CA ALA A 39 -9.15 2.86 5.91
C ALA A 39 -9.56 2.16 4.60
N THR A 40 -8.68 2.18 3.60
CA THR A 40 -8.91 1.48 2.34
C THR A 40 -8.96 -0.03 2.57
N ALA A 41 -7.97 -0.60 3.27
CA ALA A 41 -7.93 -2.02 3.59
C ALA A 41 -9.20 -2.48 4.33
N TRP A 42 -9.60 -1.72 5.36
CA TRP A 42 -10.83 -1.95 6.10
C TRP A 42 -12.06 -1.94 5.20
N ALA A 43 -12.23 -0.91 4.38
CA ALA A 43 -13.36 -0.80 3.46
C ALA A 43 -13.44 -2.00 2.52
N ARG A 44 -12.30 -2.44 1.95
CA ARG A 44 -12.27 -3.58 1.01
C ARG A 44 -12.66 -4.91 1.68
N VAL A 45 -12.37 -5.07 2.97
CA VAL A 45 -12.73 -6.27 3.74
C VAL A 45 -14.20 -6.22 4.15
N VAL A 46 -14.67 -5.10 4.72
CA VAL A 46 -16.04 -4.97 5.24
C VAL A 46 -17.08 -5.04 4.13
N THR A 47 -16.81 -4.50 2.94
CA THR A 47 -17.75 -4.61 1.82
C THR A 47 -17.81 -6.02 1.22
N GLY A 48 -17.07 -7.00 1.75
CA GLY A 48 -17.07 -8.39 1.28
C GLY A 48 -16.43 -8.60 -0.11
N HIS A 49 -15.79 -7.57 -0.66
CA HIS A 49 -15.18 -7.63 -2.00
C HIS A 49 -13.84 -8.35 -1.99
N HIS A 50 -13.11 -8.32 -0.86
CA HIS A 50 -11.82 -8.99 -0.71
C HIS A 50 -11.65 -9.59 0.68
N THR A 51 -10.92 -10.70 0.75
CA THR A 51 -10.41 -11.23 2.02
C THR A 51 -9.17 -10.45 2.48
N LEU A 52 -8.83 -10.58 3.76
CA LEU A 52 -7.60 -10.01 4.33
C LEU A 52 -6.35 -10.42 3.54
N THR A 53 -6.26 -11.67 3.09
CA THR A 53 -5.14 -12.18 2.29
C THR A 53 -5.02 -11.48 0.94
N GLN A 54 -6.15 -11.18 0.29
CA GLN A 54 -6.16 -10.49 -1.01
C GLN A 54 -5.74 -9.02 -0.89
N VAL A 55 -6.07 -8.39 0.24
CA VAL A 55 -5.64 -7.04 0.58
C VAL A 55 -4.15 -7.01 0.92
N SER A 56 -3.68 -7.92 1.77
CA SER A 56 -2.26 -7.98 2.16
C SER A 56 -1.36 -8.29 0.97
N LEU A 57 -1.76 -9.20 0.08
CA LEU A 57 -1.04 -9.46 -1.18
C LEU A 57 -0.97 -8.21 -2.07
N GLY A 58 -2.07 -7.46 -2.18
CA GLY A 58 -2.07 -6.19 -2.95
C GLY A 58 -1.07 -5.18 -2.40
N ILE A 59 -1.03 -5.03 -1.07
CA ILE A 59 -0.08 -4.13 -0.39
C ILE A 59 1.36 -4.58 -0.62
N MET A 60 1.66 -5.87 -0.41
CA MET A 60 3.00 -6.41 -0.59
C MET A 60 3.50 -6.24 -2.02
N VAL A 61 2.67 -6.60 -3.02
CA VAL A 61 3.01 -6.45 -4.44
C VAL A 61 3.33 -4.99 -4.78
N SER A 62 2.55 -4.04 -4.27
CA SER A 62 2.79 -2.63 -4.58
C SER A 62 4.06 -2.10 -3.91
N ILE A 63 4.30 -2.42 -2.63
CA ILE A 63 5.51 -1.98 -1.93
C ILE A 63 6.75 -2.54 -2.61
N THR A 64 6.77 -3.85 -2.92
CA THR A 64 7.92 -4.46 -3.62
C THR A 64 8.13 -3.87 -5.01
N SER A 65 7.06 -3.55 -5.74
CA SER A 65 7.16 -2.88 -7.04
C SER A 65 7.80 -1.49 -6.94
N VAL A 66 7.41 -0.69 -5.93
CA VAL A 66 8.00 0.63 -5.70
C VAL A 66 9.47 0.52 -5.31
N LEU A 67 9.81 -0.39 -4.39
CA LEU A 67 11.20 -0.60 -3.99
C LEU A 67 12.06 -1.07 -5.17
N ALA A 68 11.52 -1.95 -6.02
CA ALA A 68 12.22 -2.41 -7.22
C ALA A 68 12.42 -1.27 -8.23
N ALA A 69 11.40 -0.45 -8.47
CA ALA A 69 11.49 0.73 -9.32
C ALA A 69 12.51 1.76 -8.78
N ALA A 70 12.65 1.87 -7.46
CA ALA A 70 13.62 2.73 -6.79
C ALA A 70 15.05 2.17 -6.78
N GLY A 71 15.28 0.96 -7.33
CA GLY A 71 16.59 0.28 -7.29
C GLY A 71 16.99 -0.22 -5.90
N LEU A 72 16.05 -0.24 -4.94
CA LEU A 72 16.29 -0.65 -3.54
C LEU A 72 16.18 -2.16 -3.33
N THR A 73 15.83 -2.93 -4.38
CA THR A 73 15.77 -4.40 -4.34
C THR A 73 17.00 -5.06 -4.96
N SER A 74 18.14 -4.37 -5.08
CA SER A 74 19.40 -4.99 -5.48
C SER A 74 19.85 -5.99 -4.41
N LEU A 75 19.52 -7.26 -4.62
CA LEU A 75 20.15 -8.44 -4.01
C LEU A 75 20.99 -9.14 -5.07
#